data_AF-A0A972QUB6-F1
#
_entry.id   AF-A0A972QUB6-F1
#
_cell.length_a   1.000
_cell.length_b   1.000
_cell.length_c   1.000
_cell.angle_alpha   90.00
_cell.angle_beta   90.00
_cell.angle_gamma   90.00
#
_symmetry.space_group_name_H-M   'P 1'
#
loop_
_entity.id
_entity.type
_entity.pdbx_description
1 polymer ?
#
loop_
_entity_poly.entity_id
_entity_poly.type
_entity_poly.pdbx_seq_one_letter_code
_entity_poly.pdbx_strand_id
1 'polypeptide(L)'
;MTDDLELKHKLFISLLDAHSNEYRHLLEVWRDLERKAQGVIAISGVFLAAAFAFVRQIDCGTQDIEKVLLCIAIVLLVTSVLISVLVLRIREVRIPPGGEFINNLVDDILKIDESSVSSERYSGFIFDQVRISHDVNEEMSNANESKAKHLWRAQLSVICAIGVVAITTIISILN
;
A
#
# COMPACT_ATOMS: atom_id res chain seq x y z
N MET A 1 33.72 -0.69 -32.74
CA MET A 1 32.89 0.44 -32.28
C MET A 1 31.41 0.06 -32.18
N THR A 2 30.94 -0.86 -33.02
CA THR A 2 29.60 -1.47 -32.96
C THR A 2 29.33 -2.29 -31.68
N ASP A 3 30.30 -3.06 -31.18
CA ASP A 3 30.10 -3.92 -30.00
C ASP A 3 29.82 -3.15 -28.69
N ASP A 4 30.43 -1.98 -28.48
CA ASP A 4 30.20 -1.16 -27.28
C ASP A 4 28.79 -0.53 -27.27
N LEU A 5 28.30 -0.14 -28.45
CA LEU A 5 26.95 0.41 -28.61
C LEU A 5 25.89 -0.66 -28.39
N GLU A 6 26.11 -1.87 -28.91
CA GLU A 6 25.22 -3.00 -28.71
C GLU A 6 25.17 -3.42 -27.23
N LEU A 7 26.32 -3.44 -26.54
CA LEU A 7 26.39 -3.74 -25.12
C LEU A 7 25.61 -2.72 -24.28
N LYS A 8 25.83 -1.41 -24.52
CA LYS A 8 25.10 -0.34 -23.82
C LYS A 8 23.59 -0.47 -24.03
N HIS A 9 23.17 -0.72 -25.26
CA HIS A 9 21.76 -0.90 -25.59
C HIS A 9 21.13 -2.08 -24.84
N LYS A 10 21.80 -3.24 -24.81
CA LYS A 10 21.37 -4.41 -24.02
C LYS A 10 21.27 -4.11 -22.53
N LEU A 11 22.23 -3.38 -21.96
CA LEU A 11 22.21 -2.99 -20.56
C LEU A 11 21.04 -2.07 -20.24
N PHE A 12 20.75 -1.09 -21.10
CA PHE A 12 19.61 -0.20 -20.88
C PHE A 12 18.26 -0.91 -20.99
N ILE A 13 18.09 -1.82 -21.96
CA ILE A 13 16.87 -2.63 -22.05
C ILE A 13 16.70 -3.47 -20.78
N SER A 14 17.78 -4.11 -20.32
CA SER A 14 17.75 -4.89 -19.09
C SER A 14 17.41 -4.04 -17.87
N LEU A 15 17.86 -2.78 -17.82
CA LEU A 15 17.56 -1.85 -16.75
C LEU A 15 16.09 -1.40 -16.76
N LEU A 16 15.54 -1.10 -17.94
CA LEU A 16 14.12 -0.78 -18.09
C LEU A 16 13.22 -1.97 -17.69
N ASP A 17 13.58 -3.19 -18.09
CA ASP A 17 12.85 -4.39 -17.69
C ASP A 17 12.89 -4.60 -16.18
N ALA A 18 14.05 -4.39 -15.55
CA ALA A 18 14.19 -4.45 -14.09
C ALA A 18 13.27 -3.43 -13.39
N HIS A 19 13.24 -2.17 -13.84
CA HIS A 19 12.35 -1.15 -13.27
C HIS A 19 10.86 -1.47 -13.47
N SER A 20 10.49 -1.99 -14.64
CA SER A 20 9.12 -2.44 -14.93
C SER A 20 8.69 -3.59 -14.01
N ASN A 21 9.58 -4.57 -13.78
CA ASN A 21 9.32 -5.68 -12.87
C ASN A 21 9.24 -5.22 -11.41
N GLU A 22 10.09 -4.30 -10.99
CA GLU A 22 10.01 -3.67 -9.67
C GLU A 22 8.68 -2.92 -9.48
N TYR A 23 8.23 -2.13 -10.47
CA TYR A 23 6.95 -1.44 -10.41
C TYR A 23 5.78 -2.43 -10.25
N ARG A 24 5.78 -3.53 -11.02
CA ARG A 24 4.77 -4.60 -10.89
C ARG A 24 4.77 -5.20 -9.49
N HIS A 25 5.95 -5.48 -8.93
CA HIS A 25 6.06 -5.97 -7.56
C HIS A 25 5.52 -4.96 -6.53
N LEU A 26 5.82 -3.67 -6.69
CA LEU A 26 5.31 -2.62 -5.82
C LEU A 26 3.77 -2.49 -5.90
N LEU A 27 3.18 -2.71 -7.08
CA LEU A 27 1.72 -2.78 -7.24
C LEU A 27 1.12 -4.00 -6.55
N GLU A 28 1.77 -5.15 -6.58
CA GLU A 28 1.33 -6.34 -5.83
C GLU A 28 1.35 -6.08 -4.32
N VAL A 29 2.44 -5.50 -3.82
CA VAL A 29 2.55 -5.10 -2.40
C VAL A 29 1.43 -4.14 -2.01
N TRP A 30 1.12 -3.15 -2.86
CA TRP A 30 0.02 -2.22 -2.62
C TRP A 30 -1.32 -2.95 -2.47
N ARG A 31 -1.63 -3.85 -3.41
CA ARG A 31 -2.87 -4.65 -3.38
C ARG A 31 -2.96 -5.55 -2.15
N ASP A 32 -1.84 -6.12 -1.73
CA ASP A 32 -1.77 -6.93 -0.52
C ASP A 32 -1.97 -6.12 0.76
N LEU A 33 -1.44 -4.88 0.82
CA LEU A 33 -1.70 -3.95 1.92
C LEU A 33 -3.18 -3.58 2.00
N GLU A 34 -3.83 -3.31 0.87
CA GLU A 34 -5.27 -3.02 0.81
C GLU A 34 -6.11 -4.23 1.23
N ARG A 35 -5.78 -5.43 0.75
CA ARG A 35 -6.46 -6.67 1.16
C ARG A 35 -6.32 -6.91 2.66
N LYS A 36 -5.14 -6.70 3.23
CA LYS A 36 -4.91 -6.82 4.68
C LYS A 36 -5.70 -5.76 5.46
N ALA A 37 -5.77 -4.52 4.98
CA ALA A 37 -6.57 -3.47 5.60
C ALA A 37 -8.07 -3.81 5.61
N GLN A 38 -8.61 -4.34 4.51
CA GLN A 38 -9.98 -4.85 4.46
C GLN A 38 -10.22 -5.98 5.46
N GLY A 39 -9.25 -6.90 5.59
CA GLY A 39 -9.28 -7.96 6.62
C GLY A 39 -9.35 -7.41 8.04
N VAL A 40 -8.54 -6.38 8.36
CA VAL A 40 -8.56 -5.70 9.66
C VAL A 40 -9.91 -5.02 9.92
N ILE A 41 -10.49 -4.36 8.92
CA ILE A 41 -11.83 -3.75 9.02
C ILE A 41 -12.89 -4.82 9.32
N ALA A 42 -12.89 -5.93 8.59
CA ALA A 42 -13.84 -7.00 8.77
C ALA A 42 -13.77 -7.62 10.18
N ILE A 43 -12.56 -7.96 10.63
CA ILE A 43 -12.33 -8.50 11.98
C ILE A 43 -12.77 -7.49 13.04
N SER A 44 -12.38 -6.22 12.90
CA SER A 44 -12.78 -5.17 13.84
C SER A 44 -14.30 -4.99 13.89
N GLY A 45 -14.99 -5.07 12.75
CA GLY A 45 -16.45 -5.00 12.67
C GLY A 45 -17.15 -6.15 13.41
N VAL A 46 -16.65 -7.38 13.28
CA VAL A 46 -17.18 -8.53 14.03
C VAL A 46 -17.02 -8.34 15.54
N PHE A 47 -15.82 -7.93 16.00
CA PHE A 47 -15.59 -7.67 17.41
C PHE A 47 -16.39 -6.50 17.94
N LEU A 48 -16.60 -5.45 17.13
CA LEU A 48 -17.40 -4.30 17.51
C LEU A 48 -18.88 -4.68 17.68
N ALA A 49 -19.42 -5.53 16.79
CA ALA A 49 -20.77 -6.07 16.93
C ALA A 49 -20.91 -6.92 18.21
N ALA A 50 -19.93 -7.77 18.49
CA ALA A 50 -19.89 -8.56 19.73
C ALA A 50 -19.83 -7.66 20.98
N ALA A 51 -18.98 -6.63 20.96
CA ALA A 51 -18.88 -5.66 22.05
C ALA A 51 -20.20 -4.93 22.29
N PHE A 52 -20.88 -4.46 21.24
CA PHE A 52 -22.20 -3.83 21.37
C PHE A 52 -23.28 -4.79 21.86
N ALA A 53 -23.25 -6.05 21.44
CA ALA A 53 -24.16 -7.07 21.97
C ALA A 53 -23.94 -7.28 23.47
N PHE A 54 -22.67 -7.31 23.92
CA PHE A 54 -22.30 -7.43 25.33
C PHE A 54 -22.72 -6.20 26.14
N VAL A 55 -22.55 -4.97 25.62
CA VAL A 55 -23.02 -3.73 26.28
C VAL A 55 -24.51 -3.81 26.63
N ARG A 56 -25.35 -4.43 25.79
CA ARG A 56 -26.79 -4.56 26.04
C ARG A 56 -27.14 -5.51 27.18
N GLN A 57 -26.20 -6.35 27.61
CA GLN A 57 -26.36 -7.31 28.70
C GLN A 57 -25.77 -6.80 30.02
N ILE A 58 -25.13 -5.63 30.02
CA ILE A 58 -24.59 -5.01 31.22
C ILE A 58 -25.75 -4.48 32.06
N ASP A 59 -26.04 -5.18 33.15
CA ASP A 59 -27.02 -4.78 34.16
C ASP A 59 -26.43 -3.79 35.18
N CYS A 60 -27.28 -3.16 35.99
CA CYS A 60 -26.85 -2.22 37.04
C CYS A 60 -25.89 -2.84 38.08
N GLY A 61 -25.79 -4.18 38.16
CA GLY A 61 -24.89 -4.89 39.06
C GLY A 61 -23.45 -5.03 38.54
N THR A 62 -23.18 -4.71 37.28
CA THR A 62 -21.84 -4.84 36.69
C THR A 62 -20.87 -3.80 37.25
N GLN A 63 -19.69 -4.25 37.65
CA GLN A 63 -18.63 -3.39 38.18
C GLN A 63 -18.23 -2.32 37.17
N ASP A 64 -18.00 -1.10 37.63
CA ASP A 64 -17.65 0.03 36.76
C ASP A 64 -16.36 -0.20 35.96
N ILE A 65 -15.46 -1.05 36.47
CA ILE A 65 -14.23 -1.41 35.76
C ILE A 65 -14.50 -2.14 34.44
N GLU A 66 -15.49 -3.04 34.39
CA GLU A 66 -15.85 -3.78 33.17
C GLU A 66 -16.42 -2.83 32.10
N LYS A 67 -17.24 -1.85 32.54
CA LYS A 67 -17.80 -0.82 31.64
C LYS A 67 -16.69 0.04 31.03
N VAL A 68 -15.70 0.44 31.84
CA VAL A 68 -14.56 1.24 31.38
C VAL A 68 -13.69 0.44 30.42
N LEU A 69 -13.36 -0.81 30.73
CA LEU A 69 -12.56 -1.67 29.85
C LEU A 69 -13.26 -1.93 28.51
N LEU A 70 -14.57 -2.19 28.54
CA LEU A 70 -15.36 -2.38 27.32
C LEU A 70 -15.41 -1.10 26.47
N CYS A 71 -15.55 0.07 27.10
CA CYS A 71 -15.48 1.35 26.41
C CYS A 71 -14.11 1.55 25.72
N ILE A 72 -13.01 1.24 26.43
CA ILE A 72 -11.65 1.29 25.86
C ILE A 72 -11.53 0.34 24.66
N ALA A 73 -12.04 -0.90 24.77
CA ALA A 73 -12.01 -1.85 23.67
C ALA A 73 -12.77 -1.33 22.43
N ILE A 74 -13.96 -0.74 22.62
CA ILE A 74 -14.74 -0.14 21.54
C ILE A 74 -13.96 1.00 20.86
N VAL A 75 -13.35 1.89 21.64
CA VAL A 75 -12.53 3.00 21.11
C VAL A 75 -11.34 2.48 20.30
N LEU A 76 -10.65 1.45 20.78
CA LEU A 76 -9.53 0.82 20.07
C LEU A 76 -9.97 0.16 18.75
N LEU A 77 -11.13 -0.51 18.73
CA LEU A 77 -11.69 -1.11 17.52
C LEU A 77 -12.09 -0.06 16.49
N VAL A 78 -12.77 1.02 16.92
CA VAL A 78 -13.12 2.14 16.04
C VAL A 78 -11.88 2.82 15.49
N THR A 79 -10.87 3.06 16.34
CA THR A 79 -9.60 3.65 15.91
C THR A 79 -8.88 2.77 14.89
N SER A 80 -8.89 1.45 15.08
CA SER A 80 -8.35 0.50 14.10
C SER A 80 -9.04 0.65 12.74
N VAL A 81 -10.38 0.65 12.72
CA VAL A 81 -11.16 0.83 11.48
C VAL A 81 -10.80 2.15 10.78
N LEU A 82 -10.73 3.26 11.52
CA LEU A 82 -10.38 4.56 10.96
C LEU A 82 -8.97 4.55 10.34
N ILE A 83 -7.98 3.95 11.00
CA ILE A 83 -6.61 3.84 10.46
C ILE A 83 -6.59 2.92 9.23
N SER A 84 -7.33 1.81 9.22
CA SER A 84 -7.43 0.94 8.04
C SER A 84 -8.12 1.64 6.87
N VAL A 85 -9.11 2.50 7.10
CA VAL A 85 -9.71 3.34 6.05
C VAL A 85 -8.68 4.32 5.47
N LEU A 86 -7.78 4.87 6.29
CA LEU A 86 -6.66 5.69 5.78
C LEU A 86 -5.70 4.88 4.89
N VAL A 87 -5.49 3.59 5.18
CA VAL A 87 -4.72 2.69 4.29
C VAL A 87 -5.44 2.48 2.96
N LEU A 88 -6.78 2.44 2.94
CA LEU A 88 -7.56 2.26 1.72
C LEU A 88 -7.77 3.56 0.92
N ARG A 89 -7.33 4.71 1.44
CA ARG A 89 -7.47 5.97 0.73
C ARG A 89 -6.75 5.89 -0.63
N ILE A 90 -7.50 6.21 -1.69
CA ILE A 90 -6.96 6.35 -3.04
C ILE A 90 -5.93 7.49 -3.01
N ARG A 91 -4.72 7.19 -3.48
CA ARG A 91 -3.66 8.17 -3.66
C ARG A 91 -3.31 8.20 -5.14
N GLU A 92 -3.22 9.41 -5.68
CA GLU A 92 -2.65 9.61 -7.00
C GLU A 92 -1.15 9.34 -6.88
N VAL A 93 -0.68 8.30 -7.57
CA VAL A 93 0.74 7.98 -7.72
C VAL A 93 1.04 8.12 -9.20
N ARG A 94 2.21 8.66 -9.54
CA ARG A 94 2.66 8.71 -10.93
C ARG A 94 2.70 7.30 -11.50
N ILE A 95 2.25 7.15 -12.74
CA ILE A 95 2.23 5.89 -13.47
C ILE A 95 3.39 5.94 -14.47
N PRO A 96 4.15 4.84 -14.67
CA PRO A 96 5.14 4.82 -15.74
C PRO A 96 4.45 5.08 -17.09
N PRO A 97 5.18 5.65 -18.07
CA PRO A 97 4.61 5.95 -19.38
C PRO A 97 3.97 4.70 -19.99
N GLY A 98 2.69 4.81 -20.35
CA GLY A 98 1.92 3.71 -20.90
C GLY A 98 2.39 3.31 -22.31
N GLY A 99 2.01 2.11 -22.75
CA GLY A 99 2.38 1.61 -24.07
C GLY A 99 1.92 2.52 -25.21
N GLU A 100 0.78 3.20 -25.07
CA GLU A 100 0.30 4.18 -26.06
C GLU A 100 1.21 5.41 -26.16
N PHE A 101 1.71 5.91 -25.02
CA PHE A 101 2.67 7.01 -25.01
C PHE A 101 3.98 6.61 -25.69
N ILE A 102 4.48 5.40 -25.41
CA ILE A 102 5.68 4.87 -26.06
C ILE A 102 5.44 4.67 -27.56
N ASN A 103 4.29 4.13 -27.97
CA ASN A 103 3.94 3.95 -29.38
C ASN A 103 3.90 5.28 -30.13
N ASN A 104 3.23 6.30 -29.59
CA ASN A 104 3.19 7.64 -30.19
C ASN A 104 4.59 8.23 -30.33
N LEU A 105 5.45 8.01 -29.33
CA LEU A 105 6.81 8.51 -29.34
C LEU A 105 7.69 7.76 -30.35
N VAL A 106 7.50 6.45 -30.51
CA VAL A 106 8.13 5.64 -31.57
C VAL A 106 7.66 6.12 -32.95
N ASP A 107 6.37 6.33 -33.15
CA ASP A 107 5.81 6.84 -34.41
C ASP A 107 6.35 8.22 -34.77
N ASP A 108 6.54 9.09 -33.77
CA ASP A 108 7.13 10.41 -33.98
C ASP A 108 8.62 10.33 -34.30
N ILE A 109 9.36 9.39 -33.70
CA ILE A 109 10.76 9.12 -34.07
C ILE A 109 10.86 8.57 -35.50
N LEU A 110 9.98 7.66 -35.90
CA LEU A 110 9.99 7.05 -37.23
C LEU A 110 9.65 8.04 -38.37
N LYS A 111 8.98 9.15 -38.06
CA LYS A 111 8.69 10.23 -39.03
C LYS A 111 9.86 11.19 -39.23
N ILE A 112 10.87 11.15 -38.37
CA ILE A 112 12.06 12.00 -38.47
C ILE A 112 13.04 11.35 -39.46
N ASP A 113 13.60 12.14 -40.38
CA ASP A 113 14.55 11.66 -41.40
C ASP A 113 15.75 10.95 -40.73
N GLU A 114 16.11 9.75 -41.19
CA GLU A 114 17.14 8.88 -40.60
C GLU A 114 18.49 9.60 -40.42
N SER A 115 18.77 10.57 -41.28
CA SER A 115 19.99 11.40 -41.24
C SER A 115 20.09 12.30 -39.99
N SER A 116 18.99 12.50 -39.25
CA SER A 116 18.88 13.43 -38.12
C SER A 116 18.71 12.76 -36.75
N VAL A 117 18.56 11.43 -36.72
CA VAL A 117 18.52 10.63 -35.48
C VAL A 117 19.94 10.24 -35.09
N SER A 118 20.63 11.15 -34.38
CA SER A 118 21.93 10.84 -33.78
C SER A 118 21.79 9.77 -32.69
N SER A 119 22.74 8.83 -32.60
CA SER A 119 22.84 7.82 -31.53
C SER A 119 22.81 8.40 -30.10
N GLU A 120 23.24 9.65 -29.94
CA GLU A 120 23.18 10.40 -28.69
C GLU A 120 21.75 10.70 -28.24
N ARG A 121 20.86 11.09 -29.15
CA ARG A 121 19.43 11.36 -28.84
C ARG A 121 18.71 10.10 -28.39
N TYR A 122 18.98 8.97 -29.05
CA TYR A 122 18.41 7.69 -28.67
C TYR A 122 18.85 7.26 -27.26
N SER A 123 20.16 7.39 -26.97
CA SER A 123 20.71 7.07 -25.65
C SER A 123 20.15 8.00 -24.56
N GLY A 124 20.00 9.29 -24.87
CA GLY A 124 19.36 10.27 -23.98
C GLY A 124 17.91 9.93 -23.67
N PHE A 125 17.12 9.55 -24.68
CA PHE A 125 15.73 9.13 -24.50
C PHE A 125 15.61 7.93 -23.55
N ILE A 126 16.42 6.89 -23.76
CA ILE A 126 16.39 5.69 -22.92
C ILE A 126 16.81 6.02 -21.48
N PHE A 127 17.81 6.88 -21.31
CA PHE A 127 18.24 7.35 -19.99
C PHE A 127 17.12 8.13 -19.27
N ASP A 128 16.38 8.99 -19.98
CA ASP A 128 15.24 9.70 -19.43
C ASP A 128 14.12 8.73 -19.01
N GLN A 129 13.85 7.68 -19.79
CA GLN A 129 12.88 6.64 -19.42
C GLN A 129 13.28 5.89 -18.15
N VAL A 130 14.55 5.55 -18.01
CA VAL A 130 15.09 4.93 -16.79
C VAL A 130 14.91 5.88 -15.60
N ARG A 131 15.25 7.15 -15.74
CA ARG A 131 15.10 8.14 -14.65
C ARG A 131 13.63 8.29 -14.23
N ILE A 132 12.72 8.44 -15.18
CA ILE A 132 11.28 8.54 -14.89
C ILE A 132 10.78 7.28 -14.18
N SER A 133 11.21 6.10 -14.64
CA SER A 133 10.80 4.82 -14.04
C SER A 133 11.33 4.67 -12.61
N HIS A 134 12.58 5.08 -12.37
CA HIS A 134 13.16 5.13 -11.03
C HIS A 134 12.35 6.04 -10.10
N ASP A 135 12.05 7.27 -10.52
CA ASP A 135 11.29 8.23 -9.71
C ASP A 135 9.89 7.69 -9.36
N VAL A 136 9.23 7.03 -10.32
CA VAL A 136 7.93 6.39 -10.10
C VAL A 136 8.02 5.23 -9.11
N ASN A 137 9.04 4.38 -9.22
CA ASN A 137 9.25 3.27 -8.30
C ASN A 137 9.54 3.78 -6.88
N GLU A 138 10.34 4.83 -6.74
CA GLU A 138 10.63 5.46 -5.46
C GLU A 138 9.37 6.06 -4.83
N GLU A 139 8.56 6.79 -5.60
CA GLU A 139 7.28 7.35 -5.12
C GLU A 139 6.33 6.25 -4.65
N MET A 140 6.19 5.18 -5.44
CA MET A 140 5.35 4.03 -5.13
C MET A 140 5.84 3.26 -3.90
N SER A 141 7.16 3.07 -3.76
CA SER A 141 7.79 2.44 -2.61
C SER A 141 7.54 3.24 -1.32
N ASN A 142 7.76 4.56 -1.36
CA ASN A 142 7.48 5.46 -0.24
C ASN A 142 5.99 5.45 0.15
N ALA A 143 5.09 5.37 -0.84
CA ALA A 143 3.66 5.29 -0.58
C ALA A 143 3.27 3.94 0.06
N ASN A 144 3.86 2.83 -0.38
CA ASN A 144 3.70 1.51 0.23
C ASN A 144 4.22 1.49 1.68
N GLU A 145 5.40 2.06 1.95
CA GLU A 145 5.97 2.11 3.30
C GLU A 145 5.04 2.88 4.26
N SER A 146 4.52 4.03 3.82
CA SER A 146 3.54 4.79 4.59
C SER A 146 2.29 3.98 4.87
N LYS A 147 1.71 3.31 3.87
CA LYS A 147 0.54 2.43 4.05
C LYS A 147 0.83 1.27 5.01
N ALA A 148 2.00 0.65 4.92
CA ALA A 148 2.43 -0.42 5.82
C ALA A 148 2.51 0.05 7.28
N LYS A 149 3.06 1.25 7.54
CA LYS A 149 3.10 1.85 8.89
C LYS A 149 1.71 2.07 9.47
N HIS A 150 0.76 2.56 8.67
CA HIS A 150 -0.63 2.73 9.11
C HIS A 150 -1.30 1.37 9.38
N LEU A 151 -1.11 0.39 8.49
CA LEU A 151 -1.66 -0.95 8.67
C LEU A 151 -1.14 -1.62 9.95
N TRP A 152 0.17 -1.49 10.24
CA TRP A 152 0.76 -2.01 11.47
C TRP A 152 0.11 -1.40 12.72
N ARG A 153 -0.12 -0.08 12.74
CA ARG A 153 -0.81 0.60 13.85
C ARG A 153 -2.25 0.12 14.00
N ALA A 154 -2.97 -0.09 12.91
CA ALA A 154 -4.33 -0.64 12.96
C ALA A 154 -4.34 -2.06 13.55
N GLN A 155 -3.46 -2.94 13.08
CA GLN A 155 -3.31 -4.31 13.59
C GLN A 155 -2.96 -4.33 15.08
N LEU A 156 -2.03 -3.48 15.52
CA LEU A 156 -1.68 -3.34 16.93
C LEU A 156 -2.89 -2.90 17.77
N SER A 157 -3.68 -1.95 17.28
CA SER A 157 -4.90 -1.49 17.95
C SER A 157 -5.93 -2.63 18.12
N VAL A 158 -6.12 -3.48 17.11
CA VAL A 158 -6.99 -4.67 17.21
C VAL A 158 -6.46 -5.65 18.25
N ILE A 159 -5.16 -5.95 18.24
CA ILE A 159 -4.56 -6.88 19.19
C ILE A 159 -4.75 -6.38 20.62
N CYS A 160 -4.53 -5.07 20.86
CA CYS A 160 -4.80 -4.45 22.16
C CYS A 160 -6.29 -4.55 22.53
N ALA A 161 -7.21 -4.28 21.60
CA ALA A 161 -8.65 -4.40 21.86
C ALA A 161 -9.05 -5.82 22.26
N ILE A 162 -8.55 -6.84 21.54
CA ILE A 162 -8.79 -8.25 21.86
C ILE A 162 -8.27 -8.58 23.26
N GLY A 163 -7.06 -8.11 23.61
CA GLY A 163 -6.50 -8.27 24.95
C GLY A 163 -7.38 -7.66 26.05
N VAL A 164 -7.89 -6.44 25.82
CA VAL A 164 -8.79 -5.76 26.77
C VAL A 164 -10.11 -6.53 26.92
N VAL A 165 -10.70 -6.99 25.82
CA VAL A 165 -11.92 -7.82 25.86
C VAL A 165 -11.67 -9.11 26.63
N ALA A 166 -10.55 -9.81 26.38
CA ALA A 166 -10.20 -11.03 27.09
C ALA A 166 -10.06 -10.80 28.60
N ILE A 167 -9.40 -9.72 29.03
CA ILE A 167 -9.28 -9.34 30.44
C ILE A 167 -10.67 -9.05 31.04
N THR A 168 -11.51 -8.31 30.32
CA THR A 168 -12.88 -7.99 30.75
C THR A 168 -13.69 -9.26 30.98
N THR A 169 -13.61 -10.23 30.05
CA THR A 169 -14.29 -11.53 30.17
C THR A 169 -13.78 -12.33 31.38
N ILE A 170 -12.47 -12.33 31.64
CA ILE A 170 -11.90 -13.03 32.80
C ILE A 170 -12.41 -12.42 34.12
N ILE A 171 -12.41 -11.10 34.23
CA ILE A 171 -12.92 -10.40 35.42
C ILE A 171 -14.40 -10.71 35.63
N SER A 172 -15.20 -10.66 34.56
CA SER A 172 -16.63 -10.95 34.60
C SER A 172 -16.95 -12.39 35.02
N ILE A 173 -16.09 -13.37 34.70
CA ILE A 173 -16.25 -14.78 35.12
C ILE A 173 -15.83 -15.00 36.59
N LEU A 174 -14.86 -14.22 37.09
CA LEU A 174 -14.34 -14.37 38.45
C LEU A 174 -15.21 -13.69 39.52
N ASN A 175 -16.05 -12.75 39.12
CA ASN A 175 -17.01 -12.03 39.98
C ASN A 175 -18.34 -12.78 40.07
#